data_AF-A0A1V5NVE1-F1
#
_entry.id   AF-A0A1V5NVE1-F1
#
_cell.length_a   1.000
_cell.length_b   1.000
_cell.length_c   1.000
_cell.angle_alpha   90.00
_cell.angle_beta   90.00
_cell.angle_gamma   90.00
#
_symmetry.space_group_name_H-M   'P 1'
#
loop_
_entity.id
_entity.type
_entity.pdbx_description
1 polymer ?
#
loop_
_entity_poly.entity_id
_entity_poly.type
_entity_poly.pdbx_seq_one_letter_code
_entity_poly.pdbx_strand_id
1 'polypeptide(L)'
;MRYKTFRALVILGLLGTAGGSFYAFQQYQDQAKRQEDALRRVNEDLERYRQAQRQREAPTAATASKHAAEATATPVAANAPTNLPAGFIALRPMDVEILAVAAANISGDKLKDAVKGRAWKVNLYRDAGESQVNRAKVDLDRDDKWDEKWTWKDGRITREVASNDDETYNWKFFLEKDGKAWLPR
;
A
#
# COMPACT_ATOMS: atom_id res chain seq x y z
N MET A 1 -37.21 31.84 -56.58
CA MET A 1 -36.99 33.07 -55.77
C MET A 1 -36.94 32.64 -54.31
N ARG A 2 -35.76 32.61 -53.68
CA ARG A 2 -35.23 33.63 -52.73
C ARG A 2 -36.02 33.77 -51.42
N TYR A 3 -35.41 33.20 -50.36
CA TYR A 3 -35.34 33.51 -48.92
C TYR A 3 -36.42 34.35 -48.22
N LYS A 4 -36.82 33.88 -47.02
CA LYS A 4 -37.28 34.60 -45.80
C LYS A 4 -37.74 33.53 -44.79
N THR A 5 -37.39 33.44 -43.50
CA THR A 5 -36.61 34.27 -42.58
C THR A 5 -36.41 33.40 -41.32
N PHE A 6 -35.17 33.13 -40.91
CA PHE A 6 -34.88 32.62 -39.57
C PHE A 6 -34.92 33.80 -38.59
N ARG A 7 -35.71 33.72 -37.52
CA ARG A 7 -35.53 34.48 -36.26
C ARG A 7 -36.53 34.02 -35.20
N ALA A 8 -36.04 33.94 -33.97
CA ALA A 8 -36.73 33.85 -32.68
C ALA A 8 -37.10 32.45 -32.15
N LEU A 9 -36.21 31.89 -31.34
CA LEU A 9 -36.44 31.70 -29.89
C LEU A 9 -35.15 31.21 -29.21
N VAL A 10 -34.34 32.18 -28.78
CA VAL A 10 -33.29 32.00 -27.76
C VAL A 10 -33.81 32.72 -26.52
N ILE A 11 -34.56 32.04 -25.64
CA ILE A 11 -34.74 32.42 -24.23
C ILE A 11 -35.04 31.14 -23.44
N LEU A 12 -34.27 30.93 -22.37
CA LEU A 12 -34.38 29.98 -21.23
C LEU A 12 -33.32 28.88 -21.18
N GLY A 13 -32.22 29.21 -20.50
CA GLY A 13 -31.21 28.24 -20.07
C GLY A 13 -29.96 28.86 -19.44
N LEU A 14 -30.02 30.08 -18.91
CA LEU A 14 -28.93 30.73 -18.17
C LEU A 14 -29.41 30.99 -16.75
N LEU A 15 -29.32 29.97 -15.88
CA LEU A 15 -29.36 30.11 -14.41
C LEU A 15 -29.04 28.75 -13.73
N GLY A 16 -27.98 28.05 -14.18
CA GLY A 16 -27.60 26.74 -13.61
C GLY A 16 -26.13 26.36 -13.69
N THR A 17 -25.23 27.23 -14.17
CA THR A 17 -23.81 26.87 -14.40
C THR A 17 -22.84 27.36 -13.32
N ALA A 18 -23.27 28.23 -12.40
CA ALA A 18 -22.40 28.71 -11.31
C ALA A 18 -22.47 27.83 -10.03
N GLY A 19 -23.58 27.14 -9.78
CA GLY A 19 -23.74 26.28 -8.58
C GLY A 19 -23.07 24.91 -8.72
N GLY A 20 -23.15 24.29 -9.91
CA GLY A 20 -22.59 22.97 -10.15
C GLY A 20 -21.05 22.94 -10.13
N SER A 21 -20.40 24.02 -10.56
CA SER A 21 -18.95 24.17 -10.55
C SER A 21 -18.39 24.38 -9.13
N PHE A 22 -19.08 25.13 -8.27
CA PHE A 22 -18.69 25.28 -6.86
C PHE A 22 -18.88 23.98 -6.06
N TYR A 23 -20.00 23.27 -6.26
CA TYR A 23 -20.25 21.99 -5.58
C TYR A 23 -19.25 20.90 -6.01
N ALA A 24 -18.93 20.82 -7.31
CA ALA A 24 -17.91 19.90 -7.81
C ALA A 24 -16.50 20.25 -7.28
N PHE A 25 -16.16 21.54 -7.21
CA PHE A 25 -14.89 22.00 -6.63
C PHE A 25 -14.77 21.70 -5.13
N GLN A 26 -15.86 21.88 -4.38
CA GLN A 26 -15.91 21.54 -2.96
C GLN A 26 -15.77 20.03 -2.73
N GLN A 27 -16.45 19.19 -3.52
CA GLN A 27 -16.27 17.74 -3.47
C GLN A 27 -14.82 17.33 -3.78
N TYR A 28 -14.17 17.98 -4.74
CA TYR A 28 -12.77 17.70 -5.06
C TYR A 28 -11.85 18.02 -3.89
N GLN A 29 -12.01 19.19 -3.25
CA GLN A 29 -11.24 19.54 -2.05
C GLN A 29 -11.48 18.57 -0.89
N ASP A 30 -12.73 18.14 -0.69
CA ASP A 30 -13.08 17.18 0.36
C ASP A 30 -12.51 15.78 0.08
N GLN A 31 -12.37 15.39 -1.19
CA GLN A 31 -11.71 14.15 -1.58
C GLN A 31 -10.20 14.25 -1.37
N ALA A 32 -9.57 15.35 -1.77
CA ALA A 32 -8.14 15.58 -1.58
C ALA A 32 -7.76 15.58 -0.10
N LYS A 33 -8.53 16.27 0.77
CA LYS A 33 -8.33 16.25 2.22
C LYS A 33 -8.50 14.85 2.81
N ARG A 34 -9.52 14.10 2.37
CA ARG A 34 -9.72 12.71 2.79
C ARG A 34 -8.57 11.80 2.37
N GLN A 35 -7.99 12.01 1.19
CA GLN A 35 -6.78 11.31 0.75
C GLN A 35 -5.58 11.67 1.61
N GLU A 36 -5.35 12.95 1.89
CA GLU A 36 -4.25 13.42 2.72
C GLU A 36 -4.35 12.92 4.16
N ASP A 37 -5.52 13.06 4.80
CA ASP A 37 -5.78 12.60 6.16
C ASP A 37 -5.58 11.09 6.29
N ALA A 38 -5.93 10.34 5.25
CA ALA A 38 -5.78 8.90 5.29
C ALA A 38 -4.37 8.42 4.94
N LEU A 39 -3.65 9.10 4.04
CA LEU A 39 -2.21 8.89 3.88
C LEU A 39 -1.48 9.17 5.20
N ARG A 40 -1.89 10.22 5.91
CA ARG A 40 -1.40 10.51 7.25
C ARG A 40 -1.73 9.37 8.23
N ARG A 41 -2.95 8.82 8.24
CA ARG A 41 -3.29 7.66 9.09
C ARG A 41 -2.46 6.42 8.76
N VAL A 42 -2.29 6.10 7.48
CA VAL A 42 -1.43 4.99 7.03
C VAL A 42 0.01 5.21 7.50
N ASN A 43 0.52 6.44 7.44
CA ASN A 43 1.84 6.79 7.96
C ASN A 43 1.91 6.71 9.50
N GLU A 44 0.88 7.15 10.21
CA GLU A 44 0.79 7.03 11.67
C GLU A 44 0.74 5.56 12.12
N ASP A 45 -0.01 4.71 11.43
CA ASP A 45 -0.05 3.26 11.67
C ASP A 45 1.31 2.61 11.40
N LEU A 46 1.98 3.07 10.33
CA LEU A 46 3.33 2.65 10.01
C LEU A 46 4.35 3.04 11.10
N GLU A 47 4.22 4.24 11.67
CA GLU A 47 5.06 4.69 12.78
C GLU A 47 4.77 3.92 14.07
N ARG A 48 3.50 3.69 14.40
CA ARG A 48 3.09 2.85 15.54
C ARG A 48 3.67 1.45 15.41
N TYR A 49 3.62 0.87 14.22
CA TYR A 49 4.25 -0.42 13.94
C TYR A 49 5.77 -0.37 14.18
N ARG A 50 6.48 0.63 13.66
CA ARG A 50 7.94 0.81 13.90
C ARG A 50 8.25 0.94 15.38
N GLN A 51 7.44 1.67 16.14
CA GLN A 51 7.61 1.82 17.58
C GLN A 51 7.36 0.50 18.32
N ALA A 52 6.31 -0.24 17.94
CA ALA A 52 6.02 -1.56 18.51
C ALA A 52 7.15 -2.56 18.23
N GLN A 53 7.76 -2.55 17.04
CA GLN A 53 8.96 -3.35 16.74
C GLN A 53 10.11 -2.98 17.67
N ARG A 54 10.45 -1.69 17.80
CA ARG A 54 11.52 -1.23 18.70
C ARG A 54 11.28 -1.65 20.15
N GLN A 55 10.04 -1.54 20.63
CA GLN A 55 9.70 -1.93 22.00
C GLN A 55 9.75 -3.45 22.21
N ARG A 56 9.41 -4.25 21.20
CA ARG A 56 9.53 -5.71 21.23
C ARG A 56 10.97 -6.20 21.15
N GLU A 57 11.85 -5.47 20.45
CA GLU A 57 13.29 -5.75 20.38
C GLU A 57 14.06 -5.26 21.63
N ALA A 58 13.51 -4.32 22.40
CA ALA A 58 14.20 -3.65 23.50
C ALA A 58 14.41 -4.43 24.83
N PRO A 59 13.77 -5.59 25.16
CA PRO A 59 14.06 -6.26 26.42
C PRO A 59 14.98 -7.49 26.33
N THR A 60 15.57 -7.82 25.18
CA THR A 60 16.50 -8.96 25.05
C THR A 60 17.98 -8.58 25.05
N ALA A 61 18.33 -7.29 25.11
CA ALA A 61 19.73 -6.86 25.17
C ALA A 61 20.34 -6.91 26.60
N ALA A 62 19.55 -7.11 27.66
CA ALA A 62 20.04 -7.10 29.04
C ALA A 62 20.30 -8.48 29.67
N THR A 63 19.91 -9.60 29.03
CA THR A 63 20.03 -10.95 29.62
C THR A 63 20.74 -11.97 28.73
N ALA A 64 21.47 -11.54 27.69
CA ALA A 64 22.19 -12.44 26.77
C ALA A 64 23.70 -12.21 26.73
N SER A 65 24.32 -11.69 27.80
CA SER A 65 25.79 -11.55 27.90
C SER A 65 26.46 -12.72 28.62
N LYS A 66 26.20 -13.98 28.19
CA LYS A 66 27.08 -15.08 28.62
C LYS A 66 27.25 -16.32 27.75
N HIS A 67 26.68 -16.45 26.55
CA HIS A 67 27.06 -17.58 25.69
C HIS A 67 27.01 -17.25 24.19
N ALA A 68 28.16 -17.48 23.53
CA ALA A 68 28.39 -17.62 22.08
C ALA A 68 28.09 -16.36 21.24
N ALA A 69 29.05 -15.48 20.92
CA ALA A 69 30.20 -15.71 20.03
C ALA A 69 29.84 -16.45 18.73
N GLU A 70 29.95 -15.71 17.62
CA GLU A 70 29.98 -16.16 16.22
C GLU A 70 28.65 -16.27 15.45
N ALA A 71 28.06 -15.11 15.15
CA ALA A 71 27.38 -14.87 13.88
C ALA A 71 27.56 -13.40 13.50
N THR A 72 28.47 -13.12 12.58
CA THR A 72 28.57 -11.82 11.88
C THR A 72 27.32 -11.63 11.02
N ALA A 73 26.24 -11.15 11.62
CA ALA A 73 25.13 -10.54 10.88
C ALA A 73 25.49 -9.07 10.66
N THR A 74 25.89 -8.75 9.44
CA THR A 74 26.00 -7.38 8.96
C THR A 74 24.68 -6.66 9.25
N PRO A 75 24.68 -5.50 9.95
CA PRO A 75 23.45 -4.73 10.10
C PRO A 75 23.05 -4.26 8.70
N VAL A 76 21.98 -4.85 8.14
CA VAL A 76 21.34 -4.31 6.94
C VAL A 76 20.90 -2.90 7.32
N ALA A 77 21.58 -1.92 6.73
CA ALA A 77 21.40 -0.52 7.00
C ALA A 77 19.91 -0.17 6.98
N ALA A 78 19.43 0.39 8.10
CA ALA A 78 18.17 1.08 8.13
C ALA A 78 18.21 2.14 7.03
N ASN A 79 17.43 1.94 5.96
CA ASN A 79 17.35 2.86 4.83
C ASN A 79 17.13 4.28 5.37
N ALA A 80 18.06 5.17 5.03
CA ALA A 80 17.99 6.59 5.31
C ALA A 80 16.63 7.16 4.82
N PRO A 81 16.14 8.27 5.39
CA PRO A 81 14.91 8.90 4.90
C PRO A 81 15.13 9.36 3.46
N THR A 82 14.67 8.56 2.51
CA THR A 82 14.56 8.96 1.11
C THR A 82 13.59 10.13 1.07
N ASN A 83 14.02 11.30 0.58
CA ASN A 83 13.12 12.41 0.25
C ASN A 83 12.22 11.96 -0.90
N LEU A 84 11.14 11.25 -0.55
CA LEU A 84 10.14 10.81 -1.50
C LEU A 84 9.14 11.95 -1.75
N PRO A 85 8.61 12.09 -2.97
CA PRO A 85 7.54 13.04 -3.25
C PRO A 85 6.33 12.83 -2.33
N ALA A 86 5.55 13.87 -2.09
CA ALA A 86 4.36 13.79 -1.26
C ALA A 86 3.41 12.68 -1.76
N GLY A 87 2.95 11.83 -0.83
CA GLY A 87 2.08 10.70 -1.10
C GLY A 87 2.79 9.38 -1.44
N PHE A 88 4.10 9.40 -1.72
CA PHE A 88 4.87 8.17 -1.92
C PHE A 88 5.20 7.55 -0.56
N ILE A 89 5.05 6.22 -0.47
CA ILE A 89 5.34 5.47 0.75
C ILE A 89 6.59 4.63 0.50
N ALA A 90 7.67 4.89 1.25
CA ALA A 90 8.89 4.09 1.16
C ALA A 90 8.62 2.61 1.47
N LEU A 91 9.31 1.70 0.77
CA LEU A 91 9.23 0.29 1.12
C LEU A 91 9.68 0.03 2.56
N ARG A 92 8.90 -0.77 3.27
CA ARG A 92 9.28 -1.33 4.56
C ARG A 92 10.35 -2.41 4.36
N PRO A 93 11.21 -2.69 5.37
CA PRO A 93 12.06 -3.88 5.34
C PRO A 93 11.27 -5.16 5.08
N MET A 94 10.09 -5.29 5.70
CA MET A 94 9.14 -6.35 5.41
C MET A 94 8.78 -6.44 3.93
N ASP A 95 8.55 -5.30 3.27
CA ASP A 95 8.13 -5.32 1.88
C ASP A 95 9.22 -5.89 0.97
N VAL A 96 10.47 -5.52 1.24
CA VAL A 96 11.63 -6.06 0.53
C VAL A 96 11.75 -7.56 0.72
N GLU A 97 11.54 -8.07 1.94
CA GLU A 97 11.55 -9.50 2.23
C GLU A 97 10.44 -10.25 1.50
N ILE A 98 9.21 -9.73 1.51
CA ILE A 98 8.07 -10.34 0.80
C ILE A 98 8.33 -10.39 -0.71
N LEU A 99 8.81 -9.28 -1.29
CA LEU A 99 9.15 -9.21 -2.71
C LEU A 99 10.24 -10.22 -3.08
N ALA A 100 11.27 -10.37 -2.25
CA ALA A 100 12.34 -11.33 -2.47
C ALA A 100 11.83 -12.78 -2.44
N VAL A 101 10.99 -13.15 -1.46
CA VAL A 101 10.43 -14.50 -1.36
C VAL A 101 9.44 -14.77 -2.51
N ALA A 102 8.62 -13.80 -2.89
CA ALA A 102 7.74 -13.93 -4.05
C ALA A 102 8.53 -14.14 -5.36
N ALA A 103 9.64 -13.42 -5.54
CA ALA A 103 10.52 -13.54 -6.70
C ALA A 103 11.25 -14.90 -6.77
N ALA A 104 11.58 -15.49 -5.61
CA ALA A 104 12.12 -16.85 -5.52
C ALA A 104 11.09 -17.93 -5.93
N ASN A 105 9.82 -17.55 -6.09
CA ASN A 105 8.69 -18.41 -6.40
C ASN A 105 8.42 -19.46 -5.30
N ILE A 106 7.34 -20.22 -5.44
CA ILE A 106 6.92 -21.21 -4.44
C ILE A 106 6.74 -22.59 -5.06
N SER A 107 6.97 -23.64 -4.25
CA SER A 107 6.62 -25.00 -4.62
C SER A 107 5.12 -25.23 -4.39
N GLY A 108 4.36 -25.33 -5.48
CA GLY A 108 2.91 -25.51 -5.45
C GLY A 108 2.13 -24.20 -5.55
N ASP A 109 0.84 -24.26 -5.25
CA ASP A 109 -0.08 -23.15 -5.55
C ASP A 109 -0.23 -22.18 -4.36
N LYS A 110 0.25 -22.57 -3.18
CA LYS A 110 0.19 -21.76 -1.97
C LYS A 110 1.32 -22.07 -1.01
N LEU A 111 1.96 -21.03 -0.49
CA LEU A 111 2.88 -21.09 0.63
C LEU A 111 2.30 -20.30 1.80
N LYS A 112 2.05 -20.99 2.92
CA LYS A 112 1.55 -20.38 4.15
C LYS A 112 2.69 -19.90 5.02
N ASP A 113 2.51 -18.73 5.65
CA ASP A 113 3.50 -18.12 6.55
C ASP A 113 4.91 -18.13 5.93
N ALA A 114 5.00 -17.52 4.74
CA ALA A 114 6.15 -17.59 3.85
C ALA A 114 7.42 -16.99 4.46
N VAL A 115 7.29 -16.10 5.44
CA VAL A 115 8.41 -15.51 6.19
C VAL A 115 8.19 -15.77 7.69
N LYS A 116 8.67 -16.93 8.16
CA LYS A 116 8.47 -17.39 9.53
C LYS A 116 9.25 -16.55 10.55
N GLY A 117 8.77 -16.55 11.80
CA GLY A 117 9.45 -15.90 12.92
C GLY A 117 9.32 -14.37 12.93
N ARG A 118 8.47 -13.82 12.06
CA ARG A 118 8.16 -12.39 11.99
C ARG A 118 6.91 -12.07 12.79
N ALA A 119 6.81 -10.81 13.22
CA ALA A 119 5.64 -10.26 13.92
C ALA A 119 4.39 -10.15 13.02
N TRP A 120 4.56 -10.39 11.73
CA TRP A 120 3.57 -10.39 10.67
C TRP A 120 3.54 -11.78 10.02
N LYS A 121 2.48 -12.06 9.27
CA LYS A 121 2.26 -13.32 8.56
C LYS A 121 1.93 -13.04 7.11
N VAL A 122 2.54 -13.81 6.22
CA VAL A 122 2.31 -13.67 4.77
C VAL A 122 1.97 -15.01 4.16
N ASN A 123 0.90 -15.04 3.39
CA ASN A 123 0.58 -16.16 2.52
C ASN A 123 0.84 -15.75 1.07
N LEU A 124 1.62 -16.56 0.35
CA LEU A 124 1.85 -16.40 -1.10
C LEU A 124 1.02 -17.40 -1.87
N TYR A 125 0.58 -16.99 -3.05
CA TYR A 125 -0.28 -17.76 -3.94
C TYR A 125 0.28 -17.72 -5.36
N ARG A 126 0.23 -18.87 -6.01
CA ARG A 126 0.40 -19.04 -7.45
C ARG A 126 -0.91 -19.63 -7.96
N ASP A 127 -1.80 -18.75 -8.39
CA ASP A 127 -3.13 -19.13 -8.84
C ASP A 127 -3.07 -19.96 -10.14
N ALA A 128 -4.15 -20.68 -10.45
CA ALA A 128 -4.18 -21.57 -11.61
C ALA A 128 -3.90 -20.82 -12.92
N GLY A 129 -2.98 -21.36 -13.72
CA GLY A 129 -2.54 -20.76 -14.99
C GLY A 129 -1.34 -19.81 -14.85
N GLU A 130 -0.90 -19.51 -13.63
CA GLU A 130 0.27 -18.66 -13.38
C GLU A 130 1.53 -19.49 -13.18
N SER A 131 2.64 -19.04 -13.78
CA SER A 131 3.96 -19.69 -13.64
C SER A 131 4.74 -19.19 -12.42
N GLN A 132 4.34 -18.05 -11.86
CA GLN A 132 4.98 -17.37 -10.74
C GLN A 132 3.95 -16.94 -9.70
N VAL A 133 4.42 -16.60 -8.50
CA VAL A 133 3.59 -15.98 -7.47
C VAL A 133 2.90 -14.76 -8.05
N ASN A 134 1.56 -14.76 -8.01
CA ASN A 134 0.73 -13.71 -8.59
C ASN A 134 -0.07 -12.96 -7.50
N ARG A 135 -0.10 -13.47 -6.27
CA ARG A 135 -0.84 -12.86 -5.16
C ARG A 135 -0.22 -13.14 -3.79
N ALA A 136 -0.33 -12.17 -2.91
CA ALA A 136 0.06 -12.28 -1.50
C ALA A 136 -1.05 -11.70 -0.61
N LYS A 137 -1.23 -12.29 0.57
CA LYS A 137 -2.01 -11.72 1.65
C LYS A 137 -1.10 -11.50 2.85
N VAL A 138 -1.14 -10.31 3.42
CA VAL A 138 -0.32 -9.86 4.55
C VAL A 138 -1.24 -9.56 5.71
N ASP A 139 -0.87 -10.12 6.85
CA ASP A 139 -1.48 -9.93 8.17
C ASP A 139 -0.35 -9.34 9.03
N LEU A 140 -0.49 -8.07 9.43
CA LEU A 140 0.57 -7.25 10.02
C LEU A 140 0.76 -7.54 11.51
N ASP A 141 -0.25 -8.05 12.19
CA ASP A 141 -0.27 -8.26 13.65
C ASP A 141 -0.55 -9.71 14.09
N ARG A 142 -0.77 -10.61 13.12
CA ARG A 142 -1.02 -12.05 13.26
C ARG A 142 -2.34 -12.36 13.95
N ASP A 143 -3.39 -11.58 13.69
CA ASP A 143 -4.73 -11.78 14.24
C ASP A 143 -5.66 -12.62 13.32
N ASP A 144 -5.12 -13.17 12.23
CA ASP A 144 -5.81 -13.92 11.19
C ASP A 144 -6.78 -13.08 10.32
N LYS A 145 -6.68 -11.76 10.36
CA LYS A 145 -7.27 -10.84 9.39
C LYS A 145 -6.20 -10.27 8.46
N TRP A 146 -6.60 -10.01 7.20
CA TRP A 146 -5.64 -9.65 6.15
C TRP A 146 -5.66 -8.14 5.90
N ASP A 147 -4.78 -7.42 6.59
CA ASP A 147 -4.57 -5.98 6.41
C ASP A 147 -4.25 -5.60 4.96
N GLU A 148 -3.49 -6.44 4.27
CA GLU A 148 -3.05 -6.13 2.91
C GLU A 148 -3.18 -7.30 1.95
N LYS A 149 -3.45 -6.96 0.69
CA LYS A 149 -3.45 -7.90 -0.41
C LYS A 149 -2.64 -7.34 -1.56
N TRP A 150 -1.66 -8.10 -2.01
CA TRP A 150 -0.79 -7.70 -3.11
C TRP A 150 -1.08 -8.57 -4.33
N THR A 151 -1.04 -7.97 -5.52
CA THR A 151 -1.29 -8.65 -6.79
C THR A 151 -0.21 -8.28 -7.79
N TRP A 152 0.42 -9.29 -8.39
CA TRP A 152 1.33 -9.16 -9.52
C TRP A 152 0.54 -9.43 -10.79
N LYS A 153 0.44 -8.44 -11.67
CA LYS A 153 -0.27 -8.56 -12.94
C LYS A 153 0.33 -7.64 -13.98
N ASP A 154 0.53 -8.13 -15.19
CA ASP A 154 1.02 -7.35 -16.34
C ASP A 154 2.33 -6.59 -16.02
N GLY A 155 3.25 -7.22 -15.28
CA GLY A 155 4.52 -6.62 -14.86
C GLY A 155 4.39 -5.52 -13.80
N ARG A 156 3.21 -5.34 -13.20
CA ARG A 156 2.92 -4.36 -12.16
C ARG A 156 2.53 -5.05 -10.85
N ILE A 157 2.99 -4.48 -9.74
CA ILE A 157 2.58 -4.91 -8.41
C ILE A 157 1.62 -3.88 -7.84
N THR A 158 0.45 -4.35 -7.45
CA THR A 158 -0.57 -3.55 -6.75
C THR A 158 -0.60 -3.97 -5.30
N ARG A 159 -0.62 -3.00 -4.38
CA ARG A 159 -0.87 -3.19 -2.94
C ARG A 159 -2.23 -2.59 -2.59
N GLU A 160 -3.12 -3.41 -2.05
CA GLU A 160 -4.42 -2.99 -1.55
C GLU A 160 -4.41 -3.12 -0.01
N VAL A 161 -4.85 -2.09 0.71
CA VAL A 161 -4.79 -2.04 2.19
C VAL A 161 -6.20 -1.85 2.74
N ALA A 162 -6.54 -2.62 3.78
CA ALA A 162 -7.76 -2.51 4.57
C ALA A 162 -7.44 -1.75 5.86
N SER A 163 -7.66 -0.44 5.89
CA SER A 163 -7.23 0.41 7.02
C SER A 163 -7.94 0.13 8.35
N ASN A 164 -9.05 -0.59 8.32
CA ASN A 164 -9.83 -0.92 9.51
C ASN A 164 -9.67 -2.38 9.92
N ASP A 165 -8.74 -3.10 9.29
CA ASP A 165 -8.52 -4.53 9.55
C ASP A 165 -9.82 -5.35 9.44
N ASP A 166 -10.53 -5.15 8.33
CA ASP A 166 -11.83 -5.75 8.04
C ASP A 166 -11.87 -6.45 6.67
N GLU A 167 -10.69 -6.67 6.08
CA GLU A 167 -10.47 -7.11 4.70
C GLU A 167 -11.18 -6.24 3.63
N THR A 168 -11.72 -5.08 4.00
CA THR A 168 -12.32 -4.12 3.08
C THR A 168 -11.24 -3.17 2.59
N TYR A 169 -10.61 -3.55 1.49
CA TYR A 169 -9.50 -2.80 0.93
C TYR A 169 -9.95 -1.44 0.37
N ASN A 170 -9.64 -0.37 1.10
CA ASN A 170 -10.03 1.00 0.80
C ASN A 170 -8.87 1.85 0.24
N TRP A 171 -7.63 1.35 0.30
CA TRP A 171 -6.47 1.99 -0.30
C TRP A 171 -5.85 1.12 -1.37
N LYS A 172 -5.28 1.77 -2.39
CA LYS A 172 -4.61 1.10 -3.49
C LYS A 172 -3.35 1.86 -3.88
N PHE A 173 -2.27 1.11 -3.99
CA PHE A 173 -0.96 1.60 -4.38
C PHE A 173 -0.36 0.74 -5.48
N PHE A 174 0.62 1.29 -6.18
CA PHE A 174 1.44 0.58 -7.14
C PHE A 174 2.90 0.61 -6.72
N LEU A 175 3.62 -0.47 -6.93
CA LEU A 175 5.06 -0.44 -6.74
C LEU A 175 5.69 0.43 -7.86
N GLU A 176 6.62 1.29 -7.48
CA GLU A 176 7.45 2.04 -8.41
C GLU A 176 8.24 1.10 -9.32
N LYS A 177 8.54 1.53 -10.55
CA LYS A 177 9.28 0.71 -11.52
C LYS A 177 10.68 0.32 -11.04
N ASP A 178 11.31 1.17 -10.23
CA ASP A 178 12.62 0.90 -9.63
C ASP A 178 12.52 0.14 -8.30
N GLY A 179 11.30 -0.18 -7.84
CA GLY A 179 11.04 -0.96 -6.64
C GLY A 179 11.49 -0.27 -5.36
N LYS A 180 11.37 1.07 -5.25
CA LYS A 180 11.76 1.81 -4.03
C LYS A 180 10.59 2.30 -3.18
N ALA A 181 9.45 2.56 -3.79
CA ALA A 181 8.29 3.12 -3.11
C ALA A 181 6.96 2.57 -3.65
N TRP A 182 5.93 2.68 -2.82
CA TRP A 182 4.54 2.54 -3.20
C TRP A 182 3.99 3.92 -3.60
N LEU A 183 3.43 4.00 -4.80
CA LEU A 183 2.76 5.18 -5.32
C LEU A 183 1.25 5.07 -5.12
N PRO A 184 0.56 6.11 -4.67
CA PRO A 184 -0.89 6.11 -4.56
C PRO A 184 -1.52 5.97 -5.95
N ARG A 185 -2.64 5.25 -6.03
CA ARG A 185 -3.46 5.16 -7.25
C ARG A 185 -4.43 6.33 -7.36
#